data_AF-A0A4U6UZ32-F1
#
_entry.id   AF-A0A4U6UZ32-F1
#
_cell.length_a   1.000
_cell.length_b   1.000
_cell.length_c   1.000
_cell.angle_alpha   90.00
_cell.angle_beta   90.00
_cell.angle_gamma   90.00
#
_symmetry.space_group_name_H-M   'P 1'
#
loop_
_entity.id
_entity.type
_entity.pdbx_description
1 polymer ?
#
loop_
_entity_poly.entity_id
_entity_poly.type
_entity_poly.pdbx_seq_one_letter_code
_entity_poly.pdbx_strand_id
1 'polypeptide(L)'
;MGRWSSPKDPALEAALRRNRRWVVNNQIKRLLLRFPSRTAPVRFLQFMVRAANWLGKYPSCFEFFSADAGGGELEPHFGFTKRMAALVDAEEAAVAASEPAMADRLARVLMLARGRRLQVSKLAALRGPLGLPDDYLLRLLPAHTDLFRLSNPYPHLRNAAELELIQWAPSLAVSAVEAAAAVSNSAPRFNCSLPASWAKSHTKMEDFNSTLYISPYSEE
;
A
#
# COMPACT_ATOMS: atom_id res chain seq x y z
N MET A 1 -5.44 -0.96 19.78
CA MET A 1 -5.22 -1.90 18.67
C MET A 1 -4.15 -1.32 17.73
N GLY A 2 -2.91 -1.82 17.81
CA GLY A 2 -1.79 -1.34 17.01
C GLY A 2 -1.87 -1.87 15.57
N ARG A 3 -1.85 -0.97 14.59
CA ARG A 3 -1.89 -1.32 13.16
C ARG A 3 -0.53 -1.90 12.77
N TRP A 4 -0.55 -3.09 12.18
CA TRP A 4 0.60 -3.73 11.56
C TRP A 4 0.96 -2.94 10.30
N SER A 5 1.73 -1.88 10.42
CA SER A 5 2.55 -1.40 9.30
C SER A 5 3.90 -2.10 9.40
N SER A 6 4.51 -2.47 8.27
CA SER A 6 5.97 -2.66 8.17
C SER A 6 6.66 -1.62 9.08
N PRO A 7 7.75 -1.93 9.81
CA PRO A 7 8.41 -0.95 10.67
C PRO A 7 8.88 0.20 9.80
N LYS A 8 7.99 1.18 9.64
CA LYS A 8 8.24 2.43 8.95
C LYS A 8 9.35 3.06 9.76
N ASP A 9 10.42 3.42 9.09
CA ASP A 9 11.55 4.07 9.74
C ASP A 9 11.01 5.19 10.65
N PRO A 10 11.17 5.07 11.98
CA PRO A 10 10.57 6.01 12.92
C PRO A 10 11.14 7.41 12.75
N ALA A 11 12.39 7.54 12.30
CA ALA A 11 12.99 8.83 11.97
C ALA A 11 12.32 9.43 10.71
N LEU A 12 12.11 8.61 9.68
CA LEU A 12 11.42 9.01 8.46
C LEU A 12 9.95 9.40 8.75
N GLU A 13 9.20 8.60 9.51
CA GLU A 13 7.82 8.91 9.87
C GLU A 13 7.71 10.13 10.76
N ALA A 14 8.62 10.32 11.71
CA ALA A 14 8.68 11.55 12.51
C ALA A 14 8.98 12.77 11.63
N ALA A 15 9.89 12.65 10.67
CA ALA A 15 10.18 13.69 9.70
C ALA A 15 8.99 14.00 8.80
N LEU A 16 8.31 12.98 8.27
CA LEU A 16 7.12 13.11 7.42
C LEU A 16 5.93 13.71 8.16
N ARG A 17 5.67 13.29 9.41
CA ARG A 17 4.59 13.85 10.26
C ARG A 17 4.83 15.30 10.64
N ARG A 18 6.08 15.69 10.87
CA ARG A 18 6.46 17.10 11.07
C ARG A 18 6.33 17.91 9.78
N ASN A 19 6.45 17.27 8.63
CA ASN A 19 6.50 17.93 7.34
C ASN A 19 5.13 17.98 6.63
N ARG A 20 4.26 18.89 7.09
CA ARG A 20 3.00 19.23 6.40
C ARG A 20 3.21 19.60 4.93
N ARG A 21 4.41 20.06 4.55
CA ARG A 21 4.74 20.45 3.18
C ARG A 21 4.88 19.24 2.26
N TRP A 22 5.35 18.10 2.77
CA TRP A 22 5.40 16.85 2.00
C TRP A 22 4.01 16.36 1.60
N VAL A 23 3.04 16.40 2.52
CA VAL A 23 1.65 16.00 2.24
C VAL A 23 1.09 16.81 1.07
N VAL A 24 1.29 18.12 1.09
CA VAL A 24 0.87 19.03 0.03
C VAL A 24 1.60 18.72 -1.29
N ASN A 25 2.93 18.56 -1.26
CA ASN A 25 3.69 18.24 -2.47
C ASN A 25 3.31 16.88 -3.07
N ASN A 26 2.97 15.89 -2.23
CA ASN A 26 2.49 14.59 -2.68
C ASN A 26 1.07 14.68 -3.28
N GLN A 27 0.21 15.57 -2.76
CA GLN A 27 -1.08 15.87 -3.38
C GLN A 27 -0.89 16.51 -4.77
N ILE A 28 0.04 17.46 -4.90
CA ILE A 28 0.39 18.08 -6.19
C ILE A 28 0.92 17.02 -7.16
N LYS A 29 1.83 16.14 -6.71
CA LYS A 29 2.34 15.02 -7.51
C LYS A 29 1.20 14.13 -8.02
N ARG A 30 0.30 13.71 -7.12
CA ARG A 30 -0.89 12.89 -7.46
C ARG A 30 -1.84 13.60 -8.41
N LEU A 31 -1.97 14.92 -8.33
CA LEU A 31 -2.75 15.70 -9.28
C LEU A 31 -2.13 15.65 -10.68
N LEU A 32 -0.83 15.91 -10.79
CA LEU A 32 -0.12 15.87 -12.08
C LEU A 32 -0.15 14.49 -12.73
N LEU A 33 -0.06 13.42 -11.93
CA LEU A 33 -0.19 12.04 -12.42
C LEU A 33 -1.55 11.71 -13.04
N ARG A 34 -2.60 12.51 -12.79
CA ARG A 34 -3.92 12.33 -13.43
C ARG A 34 -3.96 12.88 -14.86
N PHE A 35 -3.01 13.74 -15.23
CA PHE A 35 -2.93 14.33 -16.56
C PHE A 35 -1.92 13.55 -17.41
N PRO A 36 -2.28 13.08 -18.61
CA PRO A 36 -1.37 12.35 -19.49
C PRO A 36 -0.10 13.15 -19.81
N SER A 37 -0.22 14.47 -19.93
CA SER A 37 0.90 15.39 -20.18
C SER A 37 1.78 15.64 -18.96
N ARG A 38 1.41 15.15 -17.77
CA ARG A 38 2.07 15.42 -16.48
C ARG A 38 2.25 16.90 -16.17
N THR A 39 1.34 17.71 -16.71
CA THR A 39 1.26 19.16 -16.56
C THR A 39 -0.18 19.55 -16.26
N ALA A 40 -0.39 20.58 -15.45
CA ALA A 40 -1.72 21.09 -15.15
C ALA A 40 -1.72 22.63 -15.06
N PRO A 41 -2.84 23.27 -15.40
CA PRO A 41 -3.06 24.68 -15.08
C PRO A 41 -2.97 24.95 -13.57
N VAL A 42 -2.40 26.09 -13.19
CA VAL A 42 -2.26 26.50 -11.78
C VAL A 42 -3.63 26.65 -11.11
N ARG A 43 -4.69 26.94 -11.88
CA ARG A 43 -6.06 26.98 -11.37
C ARG A 43 -6.53 25.67 -10.75
N PHE A 44 -5.92 24.51 -11.02
CA PHE A 44 -6.29 23.25 -10.37
C PHE A 44 -5.76 23.13 -8.93
N LEU A 45 -4.92 24.06 -8.48
CA LEU A 45 -4.40 24.13 -7.12
C LEU A 45 -5.26 25.01 -6.19
N GLN A 46 -6.58 25.11 -6.43
CA GLN A 46 -7.51 25.97 -5.65
C GLN A 46 -7.55 25.64 -4.16
N PHE A 47 -7.14 24.42 -3.78
CA PHE A 47 -6.98 24.03 -2.38
C PHE A 47 -5.88 24.80 -1.65
N MET A 48 -5.11 25.65 -2.35
CA MET A 48 -3.99 26.38 -1.81
C MET A 48 -4.07 27.89 -2.09
N VAL A 49 -4.08 28.67 -1.01
CA VAL A 49 -3.90 30.12 -1.08
C VAL A 49 -2.45 30.40 -1.51
N ARG A 50 -2.27 31.02 -2.69
CA ARG A 50 -0.96 31.32 -3.32
C ARG A 50 -0.20 30.09 -3.84
N ALA A 51 -0.87 29.25 -4.63
CA ALA A 51 -0.27 28.09 -5.30
C ALA A 51 1.04 28.42 -6.05
N ALA A 52 1.07 29.55 -6.77
CA ALA A 52 2.26 30.01 -7.50
C ALA A 52 3.50 30.13 -6.59
N ASN A 53 3.34 30.84 -5.45
CA ASN A 53 4.41 31.06 -4.48
C ASN A 53 4.84 29.76 -3.79
N TRP A 54 3.95 28.78 -3.67
CA TRP A 54 4.29 27.50 -3.04
C TRP A 54 5.15 26.64 -3.95
N LEU A 55 4.74 26.45 -5.20
CA LEU A 55 5.51 25.70 -6.19
C LEU A 55 6.90 26.34 -6.39
N GLY A 56 7.00 27.68 -6.35
CA GLY A 56 8.27 28.41 -6.41
C GLY A 56 9.24 28.10 -5.25
N LYS A 57 8.78 27.51 -4.15
CA LYS A 57 9.65 27.02 -3.07
C LYS A 57 10.34 25.71 -3.42
N TYR A 58 9.90 25.02 -4.47
CA TYR A 58 10.40 23.70 -4.87
C TYR A 58 10.77 23.67 -6.37
N PRO A 59 11.71 24.53 -6.82
CA PRO A 59 12.11 24.59 -8.22
C PRO A 59 12.79 23.31 -8.71
N SER A 60 13.28 22.46 -7.79
CA SER A 60 13.80 21.13 -8.14
C SER A 60 12.71 20.14 -8.52
N CYS A 61 11.47 20.37 -8.08
CA CYS A 61 10.35 19.45 -8.25
C CYS A 61 9.37 19.92 -9.32
N PHE A 62 9.11 21.22 -9.38
CA PHE A 62 8.11 21.80 -10.27
C PHE A 62 8.70 22.90 -11.14
N GLU A 63 8.25 22.95 -12.38
CA GLU A 63 8.52 24.03 -13.33
C GLU A 63 7.25 24.79 -13.69
N PHE A 64 7.41 26.07 -14.02
CA PHE A 64 6.33 26.97 -14.42
C PHE A 64 6.49 27.40 -15.86
N PHE A 65 5.39 27.41 -16.59
CA PHE A 65 5.34 27.92 -17.95
C PHE A 65 3.93 28.44 -18.25
N SER A 66 3.82 29.31 -19.24
CA SER A 66 2.52 29.75 -19.75
C SER A 66 2.18 28.95 -20.99
N ALA A 67 0.98 28.41 -21.07
CA ALA A 67 0.48 27.70 -22.23
C ALA A 67 -0.78 28.37 -22.77
N ASP A 68 -0.96 28.38 -24.08
CA ASP A 68 -2.18 28.88 -24.72
C ASP A 68 -3.32 27.90 -24.43
N ALA A 69 -4.36 28.39 -23.76
CA ALA A 69 -5.55 27.60 -23.41
C ALA A 69 -6.57 27.51 -24.56
N GLY A 70 -6.19 27.85 -25.79
CA GLY A 70 -7.02 27.72 -26.99
C GLY A 70 -7.88 28.95 -27.27
N GLY A 71 -7.47 30.13 -26.78
CA GLY A 71 -8.21 31.39 -26.89
C GLY A 71 -7.35 32.65 -26.93
N GLY A 72 -6.03 32.53 -27.05
CA GLY A 72 -5.09 33.66 -27.06
C GLY A 72 -4.72 34.19 -25.67
N GLU A 73 -5.39 33.74 -24.61
CA GLU A 73 -4.99 34.00 -23.23
C GLU A 73 -3.94 32.97 -22.76
N LEU A 74 -2.76 33.47 -22.42
CA LEU A 74 -1.69 32.71 -21.82
C LEU A 74 -2.03 32.39 -20.36
N GLU A 75 -2.36 31.14 -20.08
CA GLU A 75 -2.67 30.71 -18.73
C GLU A 75 -1.45 30.07 -18.04
N PRO A 76 -1.18 30.38 -16.76
CA PRO A 76 -0.08 29.76 -16.04
C PRO A 76 -0.34 28.27 -15.80
N HIS A 77 0.64 27.46 -16.21
CA HIS A 77 0.70 26.03 -16.03
C HIS A 77 1.93 25.64 -15.19
N PHE A 78 1.88 24.45 -14.64
CA PHE A 78 3.01 23.84 -13.95
C PHE A 78 3.11 22.36 -14.29
N GLY A 79 4.33 21.83 -14.18
CA GLY A 79 4.63 20.43 -14.43
C GLY A 79 5.77 19.93 -13.56
N PHE A 80 6.13 18.66 -13.72
CA PHE A 80 7.36 18.14 -13.14
C PHE A 80 8.58 18.68 -13.88
N THR A 81 9.63 19.02 -13.14
CA THR A 81 10.95 19.16 -13.78
C THR A 81 11.39 17.82 -14.37
N LYS A 82 12.31 17.83 -15.35
CA LYS A 82 12.91 16.61 -15.90
C LYS A 82 13.46 15.67 -14.81
N ARG A 83 14.09 16.22 -13.77
CA ARG A 83 14.61 15.43 -12.65
C ARG A 83 13.50 14.80 -11.82
N MET A 84 12.44 15.55 -11.53
CA MET A 84 11.30 15.03 -10.77
C MET A 84 10.53 13.98 -11.57
N ALA A 85 10.35 14.18 -12.87
CA ALA A 85 9.74 13.20 -13.76
C ALA A 85 10.49 11.85 -13.72
N ALA A 86 11.83 11.87 -13.82
CA ALA A 86 12.64 10.66 -13.71
C ALA A 86 12.49 9.95 -12.35
N LEU A 87 12.35 10.70 -11.25
CA LEU A 87 12.10 10.12 -9.93
C LEU A 87 10.69 9.49 -9.82
N VAL A 88 9.69 10.14 -10.44
CA VAL A 88 8.33 9.61 -10.52
C VAL A 88 8.31 8.32 -11.33
N ASP A 89 9.03 8.27 -12.46
CA ASP A 89 9.13 7.06 -13.29
C ASP A 89 9.81 5.91 -12.53
N ALA A 90 10.89 6.21 -11.79
CA ALA A 90 11.55 5.22 -10.95
C ALA A 90 10.63 4.72 -9.82
N GLU A 91 9.82 5.58 -9.23
CA GLU A 91 8.81 5.20 -8.24
C GLU A 91 7.74 4.29 -8.86
N GLU A 92 7.20 4.63 -10.03
CA GLU A 92 6.21 3.80 -10.72
C GLU A 92 6.78 2.43 -11.11
N ALA A 93 8.02 2.38 -11.59
CA ALA A 93 8.72 1.14 -11.91
C ALA A 93 8.94 0.27 -10.66
N ALA A 94 9.32 0.87 -9.53
CA ALA A 94 9.48 0.16 -8.26
C ALA A 94 8.14 -0.40 -7.74
N VAL A 95 7.05 0.37 -7.87
CA VAL A 95 5.71 -0.09 -7.52
C VAL A 95 5.30 -1.27 -8.38
N ALA A 96 5.48 -1.19 -9.70
CA ALA A 96 5.19 -2.29 -10.63
C ALA A 96 6.02 -3.54 -10.30
N ALA A 97 7.31 -3.39 -10.01
CA ALA A 97 8.17 -4.51 -9.62
C ALA A 97 7.73 -5.17 -8.30
N SER A 98 7.06 -4.42 -7.41
CA SER A 98 6.53 -4.93 -6.14
C SER A 98 5.15 -5.60 -6.26
N GLU A 99 4.51 -5.53 -7.43
CA GLU A 99 3.15 -6.02 -7.66
C GLU A 99 2.93 -7.49 -7.29
N PRO A 100 3.81 -8.44 -7.67
CA PRO A 100 3.64 -9.84 -7.29
C PRO A 100 3.61 -10.02 -5.77
N ALA A 101 4.49 -9.33 -5.05
CA ALA A 101 4.52 -9.39 -3.58
C ALA A 101 3.28 -8.73 -2.94
N MET A 102 2.70 -7.71 -3.58
CA MET A 102 1.42 -7.12 -3.14
C MET A 102 0.26 -8.11 -3.33
N ALA A 103 0.23 -8.80 -4.47
CA ALA A 103 -0.77 -9.83 -4.76
C ALA A 103 -0.68 -10.98 -3.74
N ASP A 104 0.52 -11.48 -3.45
CA ASP A 104 0.73 -12.54 -2.46
C ASP A 104 0.21 -12.15 -1.06
N ARG A 105 0.51 -10.92 -0.62
CA ARG A 105 0.02 -10.41 0.67
C ARG A 105 -1.50 -10.30 0.69
N LEU A 106 -2.11 -9.83 -0.40
CA LEU A 106 -3.55 -9.72 -0.53
C LEU A 106 -4.22 -11.10 -0.52
N ALA A 107 -3.67 -12.07 -1.26
CA ALA A 107 -4.14 -13.45 -1.28
C ALA A 107 -4.10 -14.07 0.12
N ARG A 108 -2.97 -13.93 0.85
CA ARG A 108 -2.86 -14.40 2.23
C ARG A 108 -3.89 -13.77 3.17
N VAL A 109 -4.22 -12.48 3.02
CA VAL A 109 -5.28 -11.85 3.81
C VAL A 109 -6.65 -12.45 3.49
N LEU A 110 -6.93 -12.72 2.21
CA LEU A 110 -8.19 -13.33 1.80
C LEU A 110 -8.28 -14.80 2.24
N MET A 111 -7.17 -15.55 2.24
CA MET A 111 -7.13 -16.92 2.79
C MET A 111 -7.56 -16.96 4.27
N LEU A 112 -7.23 -15.94 5.05
CA LEU A 112 -7.64 -15.80 6.45
C LEU A 112 -9.08 -15.28 6.61
N ALA A 113 -9.70 -14.78 5.54
CA ALA A 113 -11.03 -14.23 5.59
C ALA A 113 -12.08 -15.33 5.43
N ARG A 114 -13.18 -15.22 6.18
CA ARG A 114 -14.28 -16.18 6.11
C ARG A 114 -14.86 -16.24 4.69
N GLY A 115 -14.88 -17.44 4.11
CA GLY A 115 -15.36 -17.64 2.74
C GLY A 115 -14.44 -17.01 1.69
N ARG A 116 -13.17 -16.78 2.02
CA ARG A 116 -12.12 -16.28 1.12
C ARG A 116 -12.43 -14.92 0.48
N ARG A 117 -13.24 -14.12 1.16
CA ARG A 117 -13.77 -12.85 0.65
C ARG A 117 -13.74 -11.74 1.69
N LEU A 118 -13.52 -10.51 1.23
CA LEU A 118 -13.54 -9.32 2.07
C LEU A 118 -14.09 -8.11 1.32
N GLN A 119 -14.92 -7.31 2.00
CA GLN A 119 -15.43 -6.05 1.46
C GLN A 119 -14.29 -5.10 1.11
N VAL A 120 -14.39 -4.46 -0.06
CA VAL A 120 -13.42 -3.47 -0.55
C VAL A 120 -13.29 -2.29 0.42
N SER A 121 -14.37 -1.90 1.08
CA SER A 121 -14.37 -0.87 2.13
C SER A 121 -13.49 -1.22 3.33
N LYS A 122 -13.44 -2.51 3.70
CA LYS A 122 -12.56 -3.01 4.78
C LYS A 122 -11.11 -3.13 4.31
N LEU A 123 -10.90 -3.59 3.07
CA LEU A 123 -9.58 -3.61 2.44
C LEU A 123 -8.96 -2.21 2.35
N ALA A 124 -9.77 -1.15 2.20
CA ALA A 124 -9.29 0.22 2.20
C ALA A 124 -8.49 0.57 3.47
N ALA A 125 -8.89 0.06 4.63
CA ALA A 125 -8.19 0.26 5.90
C ALA A 125 -6.86 -0.51 5.98
N LEU A 126 -6.67 -1.52 5.13
CA LEU A 126 -5.49 -2.40 5.08
C LEU A 126 -4.51 -2.06 3.95
N ARG A 127 -4.81 -1.08 3.08
CA ARG A 127 -3.94 -0.73 1.94
C ARG A 127 -2.51 -0.41 2.35
N GLY A 128 -2.33 0.46 3.33
CA GLY A 128 -1.01 0.87 3.82
C GLY A 128 -0.16 -0.32 4.29
N PRO A 129 -0.65 -1.14 5.23
CA PRO A 129 0.00 -2.39 5.63
C PRO A 129 0.38 -3.33 4.48
N LEU A 130 -0.49 -3.48 3.48
CA LEU A 130 -0.28 -4.38 2.35
C LEU A 130 0.62 -3.78 1.26
N GLY A 131 0.85 -2.47 1.31
CA GLY A 131 1.58 -1.72 0.30
C GLY A 131 0.75 -1.37 -0.93
N LEU A 132 -0.58 -1.55 -0.88
CA LEU A 132 -1.46 -1.37 -2.03
C LEU A 132 -1.53 0.12 -2.45
N PRO A 133 -1.37 0.44 -3.75
CA PRO A 133 -1.57 1.78 -4.26
C PRO A 133 -3.06 2.16 -4.21
N ASP A 134 -3.37 3.46 -4.39
CA ASP A 134 -4.77 3.94 -4.32
C ASP A 134 -5.66 3.36 -5.43
N ASP A 135 -5.06 2.99 -6.57
CA ASP A 135 -5.68 2.42 -7.75
C ASP A 135 -5.42 0.91 -7.90
N TYR A 136 -5.08 0.21 -6.82
CA TYR A 136 -4.80 -1.23 -6.85
C TYR A 136 -5.93 -2.07 -7.47
N LEU A 137 -7.20 -1.66 -7.32
CA LEU A 137 -8.33 -2.35 -7.93
C LEU A 137 -8.29 -2.30 -9.46
N LEU A 138 -7.70 -1.26 -10.04
CA LEU A 138 -7.61 -1.03 -11.47
C LEU A 138 -6.31 -1.59 -12.08
N ARG A 139 -5.25 -1.73 -11.28
CA ARG A 139 -3.95 -2.25 -11.74
C ARG A 139 -3.78 -3.73 -11.40
N LEU A 140 -3.89 -4.07 -10.12
CA LEU A 140 -3.55 -5.39 -9.60
C LEU A 140 -4.62 -6.43 -9.92
N LEU A 141 -5.91 -6.08 -9.86
CA LEU A 141 -6.97 -7.07 -10.14
C LEU A 141 -7.01 -7.53 -11.60
N PRO A 142 -6.94 -6.64 -12.61
CA PRO A 142 -6.91 -7.09 -14.00
C PRO A 142 -5.66 -7.90 -14.37
N ALA A 143 -4.54 -7.67 -13.69
CA ALA A 143 -3.31 -8.43 -13.89
C ALA A 143 -3.36 -9.84 -13.25
N HIS A 144 -4.19 -10.04 -12.23
CA HIS A 144 -4.28 -11.28 -11.44
C HIS A 144 -5.72 -11.83 -11.39
N THR A 145 -6.36 -11.95 -12.55
CA THR A 145 -7.76 -12.43 -12.68
C THR A 145 -7.92 -13.93 -12.42
N ASP A 146 -6.82 -14.68 -12.45
CA ASP A 146 -6.71 -16.06 -12.02
C ASP A 146 -6.80 -16.20 -10.49
N LEU A 147 -6.29 -15.23 -9.75
CA LEU A 147 -6.29 -15.23 -8.28
C LEU A 147 -7.51 -14.53 -7.69
N PHE A 148 -7.92 -13.39 -8.25
CA PHE A 148 -8.91 -12.52 -7.62
C PHE A 148 -10.15 -12.28 -8.47
N ARG A 149 -11.30 -12.23 -7.79
CA ARG A 149 -12.59 -11.83 -8.37
C ARG A 149 -13.19 -10.69 -7.59
N LEU A 150 -13.58 -9.63 -8.30
CA LEU A 150 -14.41 -8.58 -7.74
C LEU A 150 -15.89 -8.95 -7.94
N SER A 151 -16.65 -9.03 -6.86
CA SER A 151 -18.09 -9.27 -6.89
C SER A 151 -18.84 -8.15 -6.18
N ASN A 152 -20.09 -7.91 -6.57
CA ASN A 152 -20.97 -6.98 -5.87
C ASN A 152 -22.31 -7.69 -5.58
N PRO A 153 -22.37 -8.53 -4.54
CA PRO A 153 -23.53 -9.37 -4.26
C PRO A 153 -24.79 -8.55 -3.92
N TYR A 154 -24.62 -7.32 -3.42
CA TYR A 154 -25.72 -6.43 -3.07
C TYR A 154 -25.59 -5.09 -3.81
N PRO A 155 -25.89 -5.05 -5.11
CA PRO A 155 -25.64 -3.86 -5.94
C PRO A 155 -26.47 -2.63 -5.54
N HIS A 156 -27.58 -2.84 -4.82
CA HIS A 156 -28.41 -1.79 -4.24
C HIS A 156 -27.80 -1.16 -2.97
N LEU A 157 -26.83 -1.81 -2.33
CA LEU A 157 -26.14 -1.30 -1.15
C LEU A 157 -24.84 -0.60 -1.55
N ARG A 158 -24.65 0.61 -1.01
CA ARG A 158 -23.40 1.34 -1.20
C ARG A 158 -22.25 0.60 -0.51
N ASN A 159 -21.10 0.52 -1.18
CA ASN A 159 -19.87 -0.11 -0.68
C ASN A 159 -19.99 -1.62 -0.38
N ALA A 160 -20.91 -2.32 -1.04
CA ALA A 160 -21.09 -3.77 -0.91
C ALA A 160 -20.18 -4.61 -1.82
N ALA A 161 -19.28 -3.98 -2.58
CA ALA A 161 -18.30 -4.69 -3.38
C ALA A 161 -17.36 -5.51 -2.50
N GLU A 162 -17.15 -6.77 -2.86
CA GLU A 162 -16.31 -7.74 -2.18
C GLU A 162 -15.24 -8.26 -3.13
N LEU A 163 -14.04 -8.41 -2.59
CA LEU A 163 -12.95 -9.09 -3.27
C LEU A 163 -12.88 -10.51 -2.76
N GLU A 164 -12.88 -11.47 -3.68
CA GLU A 164 -12.83 -12.91 -3.45
C GLU A 164 -11.52 -13.48 -4.00
N LEU A 165 -10.94 -14.44 -3.28
CA LEU A 165 -9.83 -15.27 -3.75
C LEU A 165 -10.42 -16.52 -4.42
N ILE A 166 -10.16 -16.66 -5.72
CA ILE A 166 -10.68 -17.74 -6.57
C ILE A 166 -9.87 -19.02 -6.36
N GLN A 167 -8.54 -18.89 -6.40
CA GLN A 167 -7.62 -20.01 -6.33
C GLN A 167 -6.85 -20.00 -5.02
N TRP A 168 -6.85 -21.16 -4.35
CA TRP A 168 -6.00 -21.39 -3.19
C TRP A 168 -4.60 -21.83 -3.66
N ALA A 169 -3.59 -21.00 -3.43
CA ALA A 169 -2.20 -21.33 -3.75
C ALA A 169 -1.49 -21.94 -2.51
N PRO A 170 -1.14 -23.24 -2.51
CA PRO A 170 -0.49 -23.87 -1.35
C PRO A 170 0.84 -23.24 -0.97
N SER A 171 1.58 -22.68 -1.94
CA SER A 171 2.82 -21.94 -1.71
C SER A 171 2.64 -20.67 -0.85
N LEU A 172 1.44 -20.08 -0.86
CA LEU A 172 1.09 -18.92 -0.04
C LEU A 172 0.51 -19.32 1.31
N ALA A 173 -0.05 -20.52 1.43
CA ALA A 173 -0.65 -21.09 2.62
C ALA A 173 0.40 -21.61 3.64
N VAL A 174 1.53 -20.91 3.76
CA VAL A 174 2.62 -21.21 4.69
C VAL A 174 2.82 -20.01 5.59
N SER A 175 2.61 -20.21 6.89
CA SER A 175 2.85 -19.20 7.91
C SER A 175 4.34 -18.90 8.10
N ALA A 176 4.64 -17.75 8.69
CA ALA A 176 6.02 -17.39 9.00
C ALA A 176 6.68 -18.40 9.98
N VAL A 177 5.88 -18.99 10.87
CA VAL A 177 6.34 -19.99 11.84
C VAL A 177 6.70 -21.30 11.14
N GLU A 178 5.86 -21.78 10.20
CA GLU A 178 6.16 -22.97 9.39
C GLU A 178 7.38 -22.73 8.48
N ALA A 179 7.46 -21.56 7.83
CA ALA A 179 8.59 -21.22 6.98
C ALA A 179 9.92 -21.20 7.76
N ALA A 180 9.93 -20.62 8.97
CA ALA A 180 11.12 -20.62 9.82
C ALA A 180 11.52 -22.03 10.25
N ALA A 181 10.54 -22.85 10.62
CA ALA A 181 10.74 -24.23 11.05
C ALA A 181 11.28 -25.13 9.92
N ALA A 182 10.83 -24.92 8.68
CA ALA A 182 11.34 -25.61 7.50
C ALA A 182 12.82 -25.28 7.24
N VAL A 183 13.25 -24.03 7.47
CA VAL A 183 14.66 -23.61 7.31
C VAL A 183 15.55 -24.24 8.37
N SER A 184 15.09 -24.34 9.62
CA SER A 184 15.83 -24.95 10.73
C SER A 184 15.65 -26.46 10.86
N ASN A 185 14.88 -27.09 9.96
CA ASN A 185 14.48 -28.50 10.02
C ASN A 185 13.96 -28.92 11.42
N SER A 186 13.11 -28.07 12.00
CA SER A 186 12.55 -28.26 13.34
C SER A 186 11.02 -28.22 13.32
N ALA A 187 10.38 -28.52 14.46
CA ALA A 187 8.94 -28.31 14.60
C ALA A 187 8.58 -26.80 14.58
N PRO A 188 7.38 -26.42 14.10
CA PRO A 188 6.87 -25.05 14.15
C PRO A 188 6.82 -24.55 15.59
N ARG A 189 7.49 -23.42 15.87
CA ARG A 189 7.50 -22.82 17.21
C ARG A 189 7.60 -21.29 17.17
N PHE A 190 6.98 -20.63 18.13
CA PHE A 190 7.03 -19.19 18.26
C PHE A 190 8.29 -18.75 19.01
N ASN A 191 8.97 -17.73 18.47
CA ASN A 191 10.15 -17.15 19.09
C ASN A 191 9.77 -16.21 20.24
N CYS A 192 10.44 -16.36 21.39
CA CYS A 192 10.31 -15.46 22.53
C CYS A 192 11.41 -14.39 22.50
N SER A 193 11.05 -13.12 22.28
CA SER A 193 11.99 -11.99 22.34
C SER A 193 11.95 -11.24 23.69
N LEU A 194 11.42 -11.87 24.75
CA LEU A 194 11.32 -11.27 26.08
C LEU A 194 12.68 -11.27 26.79
N PRO A 195 12.95 -10.29 27.68
CA PRO A 195 14.18 -10.26 28.48
C PRO A 195 14.43 -11.56 29.24
N ALA A 196 15.69 -11.98 29.36
CA ALA A 196 16.07 -13.20 30.05
C ALA A 196 15.65 -13.23 31.54
N SER A 197 15.51 -12.05 32.16
CA SER A 197 15.03 -11.91 33.54
C SER A 197 13.57 -12.33 33.74
N TRP A 198 12.78 -12.48 32.67
CA TRP A 198 11.36 -12.83 32.72
C TRP A 198 11.14 -14.35 32.70
N ALA A 199 11.80 -15.08 33.60
CA ALA A 199 11.83 -16.54 33.61
C ALA A 199 10.44 -17.20 33.54
N LYS A 200 9.46 -16.69 34.32
CA LYS A 200 8.07 -17.21 34.31
C LYS A 200 7.39 -17.07 32.94
N SER A 201 7.69 -16.00 32.21
CA SER A 201 7.12 -15.77 30.88
C SER A 201 7.77 -16.68 29.83
N HIS A 202 9.06 -16.96 29.97
CA HIS A 202 9.75 -17.94 29.15
C HIS A 202 9.18 -19.35 29.36
N THR A 203 8.97 -19.79 30.60
CA THR A 203 8.32 -21.08 30.89
C THR A 203 6.93 -21.17 30.24
N LYS A 204 6.10 -20.13 30.38
CA LYS A 204 4.78 -20.09 29.73
C LYS A 204 4.85 -20.16 28.20
N MET A 205 5.89 -19.59 27.59
CA MET A 205 6.09 -19.66 26.14
C MET A 205 6.50 -21.07 25.71
N GLU A 206 7.35 -21.76 26.48
CA GLU A 206 7.68 -23.16 26.24
C GLU A 206 6.45 -24.06 26.40
N ASP A 207 5.65 -23.85 27.44
CA ASP A 207 4.37 -24.56 27.62
C ASP A 207 3.44 -24.33 26.42
N PHE A 208 3.34 -23.10 25.92
CA PHE A 208 2.56 -22.78 24.73
C PHE A 208 3.11 -23.50 23.48
N ASN A 209 4.42 -23.46 23.25
CA ASN A 209 5.07 -24.15 22.14
C ASN A 209 5.01 -25.68 22.23
N SER A 210 4.72 -26.25 23.41
CA SER A 210 4.50 -27.70 23.57
C SER A 210 3.15 -28.16 22.99
N THR A 211 2.21 -27.24 22.78
CA THR A 211 0.93 -27.54 22.14
C THR A 211 1.07 -27.75 20.63
N LEU A 212 0.17 -28.53 20.03
CA LEU A 212 0.18 -28.77 18.60
C LEU A 212 -0.02 -27.43 17.85
N TYR A 213 0.91 -27.12 16.95
CA TYR A 213 0.78 -25.96 16.08
C TYR A 213 -0.36 -26.18 15.07
N ILE A 214 -1.32 -25.26 15.05
CA ILE A 214 -2.42 -25.23 14.08
C ILE A 214 -2.10 -24.15 13.05
N SER A 215 -2.01 -24.54 11.78
CA SER A 215 -1.72 -23.60 10.70
C SER A 215 -2.88 -22.62 10.54
N PRO A 216 -2.63 -21.30 10.45
CA PRO A 216 -3.70 -20.33 10.20
C PRO A 216 -4.29 -20.47 8.78
N TYR A 217 -3.64 -21.25 7.91
CA TYR A 217 -4.04 -21.49 6.53
C TYR A 217 -4.55 -22.91 6.31
N SER A 218 -4.82 -23.70 7.36
CA SER A 218 -5.49 -24.99 7.17
C SER A 218 -6.97 -24.75 6.82
N GLU A 219 -7.42 -25.27 5.68
CA GLU A 219 -8.86 -25.46 5.44
C GLU A 219 -9.28 -26.71 6.24
N GLU A 220 -9.89 -26.51 7.42
CA GLU A 220 -10.65 -27.56 8.12
C GLU A 220 -11.98 -27.86 7.42
#